data_AF-A0A266Q3I1-F1
#
_entry.id   AF-A0A266Q3I1-F1
#
_cell.length_a   1.000
_cell.length_b   1.000
_cell.length_c   1.000
_cell.angle_alpha   90.00
_cell.angle_beta   90.00
_cell.angle_gamma   90.00
#
_symmetry.space_group_name_H-M   'P 1'
#
loop_
_entity.id
_entity.type
_entity.pdbx_description
1 polymer ?
#
loop_
_entity_poly.entity_id
_entity_poly.type
_entity_poly.pdbx_seq_one_letter_code
_entity_poly.pdbx_strand_id
1 'polypeptide(L)'
;MNRSLQSQPKPPAASVLLIVAVLWVATVVSALGVVATTQLVRRDVNSLETLRREAAQLQVQWGQYLLEQSTWAAYGRVENAAISELNMMAPTPEDIVMISGDRIIDGRAQAQAPAAGGQ
;
A
#
# COMPACT_ATOMS: atom_id res chain seq x y z
N MET A 1 80.42 -10.74 30.38
CA MET A 1 79.35 -10.17 29.53
C MET A 1 78.21 -9.67 30.41
N ASN A 2 78.08 -8.35 30.48
CA ASN A 2 77.22 -7.58 31.37
C ASN A 2 75.80 -7.40 30.80
N ARG A 3 74.81 -8.11 31.38
CA ARG A 3 73.40 -7.72 31.29
C ARG A 3 73.07 -6.74 32.42
N SER A 4 73.38 -5.47 32.25
CA SER A 4 72.71 -4.42 33.03
C SER A 4 71.46 -4.01 32.25
N LEU A 5 70.42 -4.82 32.45
CA LEU A 5 69.04 -4.52 32.13
C LEU A 5 68.65 -3.22 32.86
N GLN A 6 68.72 -2.08 32.18
CA GLN A 6 68.07 -0.86 32.62
C GLN A 6 67.15 -0.36 31.52
N SER A 7 66.09 -1.12 31.29
CA SER A 7 64.84 -0.61 30.75
C SER A 7 64.19 0.26 31.83
N GLN A 8 64.61 1.52 31.94
CA GLN A 8 63.90 2.52 32.76
C GLN A 8 62.68 3.00 31.95
N PRO A 9 61.43 2.72 32.37
CA PRO A 9 60.26 3.34 31.77
C PRO A 9 60.25 4.82 32.16
N LYS A 10 60.66 5.70 31.24
CA LYS A 10 60.54 7.15 31.42
C LYS A 10 59.05 7.46 31.61
N PRO A 11 58.64 8.10 32.73
CA PRO A 11 57.24 8.45 32.92
C PRO A 11 56.79 9.34 31.75
N PRO A 12 55.58 9.14 31.21
CA PRO A 12 55.06 9.97 30.15
C PRO A 12 55.11 11.43 30.63
N ALA A 13 55.61 12.32 29.76
CA ALA A 13 55.70 13.73 30.10
C ALA A 13 54.31 14.26 30.53
N ALA A 14 54.26 15.18 31.50
CA ALA A 14 53.00 15.71 32.02
C ALA A 14 52.09 16.29 30.91
N SER A 15 52.67 16.80 29.83
CA SER A 15 51.96 17.23 28.62
C SER A 15 51.18 16.11 27.94
N VAL A 16 51.75 14.90 27.85
CA VAL A 16 51.09 13.73 27.27
C VAL A 16 49.90 13.31 28.12
N LEU A 17 50.06 13.31 29.46
CA LEU A 17 48.96 12.98 30.37
C LEU A 17 47.82 13.99 30.28
N LEU A 18 48.11 15.29 30.16
CA LEU A 18 47.10 16.32 29.93
C LEU A 18 46.36 16.13 28.60
N ILE A 19 47.09 15.83 27.52
CA ILE A 19 46.46 15.57 26.21
C ILE A 19 45.54 14.35 26.29
N VAL A 20 45.99 13.26 26.91
CA VAL A 20 45.18 12.05 27.08
C VAL A 20 43.94 12.34 27.93
N ALA A 21 44.06 13.11 29.01
CA ALA A 21 42.92 13.49 29.83
C ALA A 21 41.89 14.33 29.04
N VAL A 22 42.34 15.31 28.25
CA VAL A 22 41.46 16.12 27.40
C VAL A 22 40.76 15.26 26.35
N LEU A 23 41.49 14.38 25.67
CA LEU A 23 40.91 13.47 24.69
C LEU A 23 39.88 12.54 25.32
N TRP A 24 40.16 12.01 26.50
CA TRP A 24 39.23 11.16 27.24
C TRP A 24 37.94 11.91 27.58
N VAL A 25 38.05 13.13 28.12
CA VAL A 25 36.88 13.98 28.42
C VAL A 25 36.10 14.30 27.14
N ALA A 26 36.79 14.65 26.05
CA ALA A 26 36.14 14.93 24.77
C ALA A 26 35.36 13.72 24.23
N THR A 27 35.90 12.50 24.36
CA THR A 27 35.20 11.27 23.99
C THR A 27 33.96 11.04 24.85
N VAL A 28 34.05 11.24 26.17
CA VAL A 28 32.89 11.09 27.09
C VAL A 28 31.80 12.10 26.74
N VAL A 29 32.17 13.36 26.52
CA VAL A 29 31.22 14.41 26.12
C VAL A 29 30.56 14.08 24.77
N SER A 30 31.33 13.58 23.81
CA SER A 30 30.81 13.14 22.51
C SER A 30 29.81 12.00 22.66
N ALA A 31 30.14 10.98 23.47
CA ALA A 31 29.24 9.84 23.72
C ALA A 31 27.92 10.28 24.36
N LEU A 32 27.98 11.16 25.37
CA LEU A 32 26.79 11.74 26.00
C LEU A 32 25.96 12.57 25.01
N GLY A 33 26.61 13.35 24.15
CA GLY A 33 25.96 14.12 23.09
C GLY A 33 25.17 13.24 22.14
N VAL A 34 25.77 12.15 21.64
CA VAL A 34 25.11 11.20 20.75
C VAL A 34 23.89 10.55 21.41
N VAL A 35 24.01 10.15 22.69
CA VAL A 35 22.90 9.57 23.45
C VAL A 35 21.77 10.59 23.64
N ALA A 36 22.10 11.84 23.97
CA ALA A 36 21.12 12.91 24.13
C ALA A 36 20.38 13.17 22.81
N THR A 37 21.10 13.31 21.68
CA THR A 37 20.48 13.49 20.36
C THR A 37 19.57 12.32 20.01
N THR A 38 19.98 11.08 20.29
CA THR A 38 19.15 9.89 20.06
C THR A 38 17.84 9.94 20.85
N GLN A 39 17.89 10.41 22.10
CA GLN A 39 16.70 10.53 22.94
C GLN A 39 15.77 11.66 22.48
N LEU A 40 16.32 12.77 21.98
CA LEU A 40 15.53 13.86 21.38
C LEU A 40 14.85 13.38 20.08
N VAL A 41 15.59 12.71 19.20
CA VAL A 41 15.06 12.15 17.95
C VAL A 41 13.88 11.22 18.20
N ARG A 42 13.95 10.37 19.24
CA ARG A 42 12.81 9.50 19.61
C ARG A 42 11.56 10.28 19.99
N ARG A 43 11.68 11.47 20.58
CA ARG A 43 10.54 12.33 20.95
C ARG A 43 9.96 13.04 19.73
N ASP A 44 10.80 13.61 18.87
CA ASP A 44 10.36 14.36 17.69
C ASP A 44 9.72 13.43 16.64
N VAL A 45 10.28 12.22 16.47
CA VAL A 45 9.72 11.21 15.58
C VAL A 45 8.34 10.74 16.05
N ASN A 46 8.09 10.66 17.36
CA ASN A 46 6.79 10.23 17.88
C ASN A 46 5.66 11.19 17.47
N SER A 47 5.90 12.51 17.51
CA SER A 47 4.92 13.52 17.07
C SER A 47 4.65 13.45 15.56
N LEU A 48 5.69 13.15 14.78
CA LEU A 48 5.52 12.95 13.33
C LEU A 48 4.74 11.67 13.03
N GLU A 49 4.95 10.63 13.84
CA GLU A 49 4.30 9.34 13.69
C GLU A 49 2.81 9.40 14.03
N THR A 50 2.40 10.20 15.02
CA THR A 50 0.97 10.40 15.34
C THR A 50 0.21 11.05 14.19
N LEU A 51 0.71 12.15 13.64
CA LEU A 51 0.09 12.81 12.47
C LEU A 51 0.02 11.88 11.26
N ARG A 52 1.07 11.09 11.02
CA ARG A 52 1.06 10.09 9.94
C ARG A 52 -0.01 9.02 10.14
N ARG A 53 -0.21 8.56 11.37
CA ARG A 53 -1.25 7.57 11.69
C ARG A 53 -2.65 8.13 11.42
N GLU A 54 -2.90 9.37 11.80
CA GLU A 54 -4.19 10.03 11.56
C GLU A 54 -4.45 10.22 10.06
N ALA A 55 -3.45 10.70 9.31
CA ALA A 55 -3.55 10.80 7.85
C ALA A 55 -3.81 9.44 7.18
N ALA A 56 -3.15 8.37 7.65
CA ALA A 56 -3.38 7.02 7.15
C ALA A 56 -4.81 6.53 7.43
N GLN A 57 -5.37 6.82 8.61
CA GLN A 57 -6.76 6.47 8.92
C GLN A 57 -7.75 7.20 8.01
N LEU A 58 -7.52 8.48 7.74
CA LEU A 58 -8.35 9.25 6.81
C LEU A 58 -8.28 8.68 5.38
N GLN A 59 -7.08 8.28 4.93
CA GLN A 59 -6.89 7.66 3.61
C GLN A 59 -7.68 6.37 3.46
N VAL A 60 -7.73 5.54 4.51
CA VAL A 60 -8.52 4.30 4.52
C VAL A 60 -10.01 4.61 4.42
N GLN A 61 -10.51 5.55 5.22
CA GLN A 61 -11.92 5.96 5.17
C GLN A 61 -12.30 6.54 3.80
N TRP A 62 -11.44 7.38 3.22
CA TRP A 62 -11.62 7.89 1.86
C TRP A 62 -11.66 6.77 0.83
N GLY A 63 -10.80 5.76 0.96
CA GLY A 63 -10.81 4.59 0.09
C GLY A 63 -12.12 3.80 0.20
N GLN A 64 -12.62 3.58 1.42
CA GLN A 64 -13.92 2.93 1.65
C GLN A 64 -15.05 3.72 1.00
N TYR A 65 -15.10 5.04 1.22
CA TYR A 65 -16.09 5.91 0.58
C TYR A 65 -15.99 5.90 -0.94
N LEU A 66 -14.77 5.85 -1.51
CA LEU A 66 -14.59 5.74 -2.95
C LEU A 66 -15.08 4.38 -3.49
N LEU A 67 -14.89 3.30 -2.75
CA LEU A 67 -15.40 1.98 -3.12
C LEU A 67 -16.93 1.95 -3.08
N GLU A 68 -17.54 2.53 -2.04
CA GLU A 68 -18.98 2.77 -1.97
C GLU A 68 -19.44 3.62 -3.15
N GLN A 69 -18.80 4.75 -3.42
CA GLN A 69 -19.21 5.59 -4.55
C GLN A 69 -19.02 4.89 -5.90
N SER A 70 -17.95 4.12 -6.09
CA SER A 70 -17.69 3.39 -7.34
C SER A 70 -18.71 2.27 -7.60
N THR A 71 -19.21 1.64 -6.53
CA THR A 71 -20.28 0.64 -6.62
C THR A 71 -21.63 1.28 -6.92
N TRP A 72 -21.91 2.50 -6.44
CA TRP A 72 -23.19 3.19 -6.70
C TRP A 72 -23.19 4.03 -7.99
N ALA A 73 -22.04 4.60 -8.38
CA ALA A 73 -21.90 5.46 -9.56
C ALA A 73 -22.06 4.69 -10.88
N ALA A 74 -21.77 3.39 -10.89
CA ALA A 74 -22.05 2.52 -12.03
C ALA A 74 -23.56 2.28 -12.23
N TYR A 75 -24.34 2.15 -11.14
CA TYR A 75 -25.77 1.89 -11.21
C TYR A 75 -26.60 3.16 -11.41
N GLY A 76 -26.39 4.22 -10.62
CA GLY A 76 -27.23 5.41 -10.64
C GLY A 76 -27.14 6.23 -11.93
N ARG A 77 -25.96 6.26 -12.58
CA ARG A 77 -25.82 6.93 -13.89
C ARG A 77 -26.46 6.14 -15.03
N VAL A 78 -26.37 4.82 -14.99
CA VAL A 78 -26.95 3.95 -16.04
C VAL A 78 -28.47 3.95 -15.95
N GLU A 79 -29.02 3.92 -14.73
CA GLU A 79 -30.47 3.99 -14.52
C GLU A 79 -31.06 5.34 -14.92
N ASN A 80 -30.43 6.46 -14.52
CA ASN A 80 -30.88 7.77 -14.97
C ASN A 80 -30.76 7.95 -16.49
N ALA A 81 -29.71 7.42 -17.14
CA ALA A 81 -29.60 7.45 -18.59
C ALA A 81 -30.69 6.60 -19.27
N ALA A 82 -30.97 5.41 -18.74
CA ALA A 82 -32.04 4.54 -19.26
C ALA A 82 -33.44 5.17 -19.12
N ILE A 83 -33.71 5.84 -18.00
CA ILE A 83 -34.99 6.51 -17.75
C ILE A 83 -35.09 7.82 -18.54
N SER A 84 -34.07 8.68 -18.51
CA SER A 84 -34.20 10.02 -19.11
C SER A 84 -33.97 10.02 -20.62
N GLU A 85 -33.09 9.16 -21.14
CA GLU A 85 -32.68 9.16 -22.54
C GLU A 85 -33.38 8.06 -23.34
N LEU A 86 -33.62 6.89 -22.72
CA LEU A 86 -34.35 5.78 -23.35
C LEU A 86 -35.82 5.66 -22.91
N ASN A 87 -36.30 6.51 -22.00
CA ASN A 87 -37.67 6.48 -21.47
C ASN A 87 -38.10 5.10 -20.92
N MET A 88 -37.13 4.33 -20.42
CA MET A 88 -37.37 2.99 -19.89
C MET A 88 -38.10 3.06 -18.54
N MET A 89 -39.16 2.25 -18.41
CA MET A 89 -39.85 1.98 -17.14
C MET A 89 -39.63 0.54 -16.73
N ALA A 90 -39.59 0.28 -15.42
CA ALA A 90 -39.49 -1.07 -14.90
C ALA A 90 -40.74 -1.88 -15.31
N PRO A 91 -40.58 -3.06 -15.95
CA PRO A 91 -41.70 -3.84 -16.47
C PRO A 91 -42.54 -4.42 -15.33
N THR A 92 -43.86 -4.40 -15.50
CA THR A 92 -44.78 -5.06 -14.55
C THR A 92 -44.86 -6.56 -14.84
N PRO A 93 -45.32 -7.41 -13.91
CA PRO A 93 -45.41 -8.86 -14.12
C PRO A 93 -46.24 -9.26 -15.35
N GLU A 94 -47.10 -8.36 -15.80
CA GLU A 94 -47.98 -8.49 -16.97
C GLU A 94 -47.21 -8.36 -18.30
N ASP A 95 -46.06 -7.68 -18.28
CA ASP A 95 -45.22 -7.40 -19.45
C ASP A 95 -44.16 -8.49 -19.71
N ILE A 96 -44.08 -9.50 -18.83
CA ILE A 96 -43.05 -10.55 -18.88
C ILE A 96 -43.56 -11.73 -19.71
N VAL A 97 -43.10 -11.85 -20.95
CA VAL A 97 -43.39 -12.99 -21.83
C VAL A 97 -42.28 -14.04 -21.73
N MET A 98 -42.59 -15.18 -21.10
CA MET A 98 -41.72 -16.36 -21.04
C MET A 98 -41.83 -17.19 -22.33
N ILE A 99 -40.74 -17.28 -23.09
CA ILE A 99 -40.69 -18.12 -24.29
C ILE A 99 -40.08 -19.48 -23.93
N SER A 100 -40.88 -20.55 -24.03
CA SER A 100 -40.39 -21.93 -23.85
C SER A 100 -39.66 -22.41 -25.11
N GLY A 101 -38.38 -22.74 -24.96
CA GLY A 101 -37.42 -23.02 -26.04
C GLY A 101 -37.54 -24.39 -26.74
N ASP A 102 -38.70 -25.02 -26.72
CA ASP A 102 -38.88 -26.39 -27.21
C ASP A 102 -38.76 -26.50 -28.76
N ARG A 103 -39.14 -25.44 -29.50
CA ARG A 103 -39.17 -25.47 -30.98
C ARG A 103 -37.86 -25.14 -31.70
N ILE A 104 -36.78 -24.78 -30.99
CA ILE A 104 -35.52 -24.38 -31.65
C ILE A 104 -34.61 -25.59 -31.95
N ILE A 105 -34.86 -26.74 -31.33
CA ILE A 105 -34.00 -27.93 -31.47
C ILE A 105 -34.38 -28.79 -32.69
N ASP A 106 -35.66 -28.81 -33.11
CA ASP A 106 -36.17 -29.78 -34.08
C ASP A 106 -35.94 -29.41 -35.57
N GLY A 107 -35.66 -28.13 -35.87
CA GLY A 107 -35.58 -27.63 -37.25
C GLY A 107 -34.35 -28.07 -38.06
N ARG A 108 -33.39 -28.79 -37.45
CA ARG A 108 -32.13 -29.18 -38.10
C ARG A 108 -32.11 -30.60 -38.65
N ALA A 109 -33.19 -31.38 -38.44
CA ALA A 109 -33.25 -32.77 -38.86
C ALA A 109 -33.72 -32.98 -40.32
N GLN A 110 -34.28 -31.97 -41.00
CA GLN A 110 -35.00 -32.18 -42.28
C GLN A 110 -34.30 -31.65 -43.54
N ALA A 111 -33.09 -31.08 -43.47
CA ALA A 111 -32.48 -30.35 -44.60
C ALA A 111 -31.28 -31.03 -45.29
N GLN A 112 -31.30 -32.35 -45.51
CA GLN A 112 -30.26 -32.99 -46.34
C GLN A 112 -30.78 -34.19 -47.16
N ALA A 113 -31.30 -33.92 -48.37
CA ALA A 113 -31.30 -34.87 -49.49
C ALA A 113 -31.46 -34.11 -50.83
N PRO A 114 -30.37 -33.80 -51.56
CA PRO A 114 -30.45 -33.20 -52.89
C PRO A 114 -30.82 -34.25 -53.95
N ALA A 115 -31.78 -33.89 -54.80
CA ALA A 115 -32.19 -34.65 -55.98
C ALA A 115 -31.07 -34.66 -57.04
N ALA A 116 -30.71 -35.85 -57.54
CA ALA A 116 -29.84 -36.00 -58.71
C ALA A 116 -30.30 -37.19 -59.56
N GLY A 117 -30.51 -36.94 -60.86
CA GLY A 117 -30.42 -37.94 -61.93
C GLY A 117 -31.74 -38.29 -62.63
N GLY A 118 -32.07 -37.59 -63.72
CA GLY A 118 -33.20 -37.95 -64.57
C GLY A 118 -33.35 -37.08 -65.81
N GLN A 119 -32.34 -37.11 -66.70
CA GLN A 119 -32.42 -37.15 -68.17
C GLN A 119 -31.03 -36.95 -68.78
#